data_AF-A0A817VZM6-F1
#
_entry.id   AF-A0A817VZM6-F1
#
_cell.length_a   1.000
_cell.length_b   1.000
_cell.length_c   1.000
_cell.angle_alpha   90.00
_cell.angle_beta   90.00
_cell.angle_gamma   90.00
#
_symmetry.space_group_name_H-M   'P 1'
#
loop_
_entity.id
_entity.type
_entity.pdbx_description
1 polymer ?
#
loop_
_entity_poly.entity_id
_entity_poly.type
_entity_poly.pdbx_seq_one_letter_code
_entity_poly.pdbx_strand_id
1 'polypeptide(L)'
;MTYSDCGSKNVRINRLSFQPMPIIQPGNGRLSFAIAATEKLQGVIKANINIVRKVGGIGLPVSCYIVQGEKVGSCQYDDFCALLKRVFKYDSTNCPEALTKHGIDCNCPVNINRNDLDIDMDVVLPAAPEYASWLSVGDFDVNLRATVGKIEGCYNLKFAVKPAGKP
;
A
#
# COMPACT_ATOMS: atom_id res chain seq x y z
N MET A 1 -3.66 -8.06 10.37
CA MET A 1 -2.58 -7.99 9.38
C MET A 1 -1.28 -8.33 10.08
N THR A 2 -0.39 -9.04 9.40
CA THR A 2 0.98 -9.29 9.87
C THR A 2 1.95 -8.83 8.79
N TYR A 3 3.17 -8.45 9.19
CA TYR A 3 4.21 -8.07 8.26
C TYR A 3 5.58 -8.52 8.76
N SER A 4 6.52 -8.66 7.84
CA SER A 4 7.93 -8.96 8.14
C SER A 4 8.83 -8.31 7.11
N ASP A 5 10.00 -7.85 7.53
CA ASP A 5 11.04 -7.38 6.63
C ASP A 5 11.71 -8.57 5.90
N CYS A 6 11.91 -8.45 4.58
CA CYS A 6 12.53 -9.49 3.74
C CYS A 6 13.89 -9.10 3.13
N GLY A 7 14.53 -8.04 3.66
CA GLY A 7 15.85 -7.60 3.22
C GLY A 7 15.93 -6.10 2.92
N SER A 8 15.19 -5.26 3.64
CA SER A 8 15.40 -3.82 3.59
C SER A 8 16.78 -3.47 4.14
N LYS A 9 17.41 -2.44 3.56
CA LYS A 9 18.74 -1.97 4.00
C LYS A 9 18.68 -0.64 4.73
N ASN A 10 17.88 0.28 4.20
CA ASN A 10 17.90 1.69 4.57
C ASN A 10 16.56 2.20 5.10
N VAL A 11 15.58 1.31 5.23
CA VAL A 11 14.24 1.63 5.72
C VAL A 11 13.73 0.49 6.58
N ARG A 12 13.01 0.81 7.65
CA ARG A 12 12.44 -0.14 8.60
C ARG A 12 11.03 0.25 8.94
N ILE A 13 10.11 -0.71 8.91
CA ILE A 13 8.76 -0.54 9.45
C ILE A 13 8.76 -0.96 10.93
N ASN A 14 8.63 0.02 11.81
CA ASN A 14 8.51 -0.20 13.25
C ASN A 14 7.09 -0.57 13.66
N ARG A 15 6.09 -0.05 12.94
CA ARG A 15 4.68 -0.34 13.19
C ARG A 15 3.93 -0.34 11.86
N LEU A 16 3.04 -1.31 11.68
CA LEU A 16 2.09 -1.31 10.57
C LEU A 16 0.83 -2.08 10.99
N SER A 17 -0.30 -1.38 11.04
CA SER A 17 -1.60 -1.96 11.37
C SER A 17 -2.72 -1.31 10.58
N PHE A 18 -3.75 -2.10 10.30
CA PHE A 18 -4.98 -1.64 9.68
C PHE A 18 -6.14 -2.21 10.48
N GLN A 19 -7.10 -1.36 10.83
CA GLN A 19 -8.30 -1.72 11.56
C GLN A 19 -9.57 -1.29 10.79
N PRO A 20 -10.65 -2.08 10.79
CA PRO A 20 -10.75 -3.42 11.37
C PRO A 20 -9.93 -4.47 10.58
N MET A 21 -9.73 -5.63 11.19
CA MET A 21 -9.14 -6.81 10.54
C MET A 21 -10.11 -7.99 10.71
N PRO A 22 -10.60 -8.63 9.64
CA PRO A 22 -10.33 -8.36 8.22
C PRO A 22 -10.71 -6.95 7.77
N ILE A 23 -9.98 -6.42 6.78
CA ILE A 23 -10.25 -5.14 6.13
C ILE A 23 -11.62 -5.21 5.46
N ILE A 24 -12.44 -4.17 5.59
CA ILE A 24 -13.78 -4.12 4.97
C ILE A 24 -13.74 -3.18 3.77
N GLN A 25 -14.05 -3.68 2.57
CA GLN A 25 -14.04 -2.91 1.34
C GLN A 25 -15.37 -3.04 0.55
N PRO A 26 -15.97 -1.94 0.05
CA PRO A 26 -15.66 -0.55 0.40
C PRO A 26 -15.93 -0.26 1.88
N GLY A 27 -15.30 0.75 2.46
CA GLY A 27 -15.53 1.07 3.87
C GLY A 27 -14.55 2.07 4.45
N ASN A 28 -14.64 2.27 5.76
CA ASN A 28 -13.68 3.08 6.51
C ASN A 28 -12.74 2.17 7.29
N GLY A 29 -11.51 2.61 7.46
CA GLY A 29 -10.56 1.96 8.33
C GLY A 29 -9.57 2.94 8.93
N ARG A 30 -8.79 2.45 9.88
CA ARG A 30 -7.71 3.17 10.52
C ARG A 30 -6.39 2.52 10.15
N LEU A 31 -5.53 3.28 9.48
CA LEU A 31 -4.18 2.89 9.13
C LEU A 31 -3.22 3.53 10.14
N SER A 32 -2.39 2.70 10.76
CA SER A 32 -1.29 3.16 11.61
C SER A 32 0.01 2.63 11.07
N PHE A 33 0.99 3.49 10.85
CA PHE A 33 2.32 3.09 10.42
C PHE A 33 3.40 3.93 11.06
N ALA A 34 4.50 3.28 11.44
CA ALA A 34 5.72 3.92 11.86
C ALA A 34 6.89 3.41 11.03
N ILE A 35 7.61 4.32 10.38
CA ILE A 35 8.69 4.02 9.45
C ILE A 35 9.91 4.85 9.87
N ALA A 36 11.06 4.19 9.93
CA ALA A 36 12.36 4.83 10.11
C ALA A 36 13.20 4.58 8.86
N ALA A 37 13.75 5.65 8.28
CA ALA A 37 14.63 5.61 7.12
C ALA A 37 15.97 6.29 7.45
N THR A 38 17.06 5.76 6.89
CA THR A 38 18.40 6.35 7.12
C THR A 38 18.59 7.67 6.39
N GLU A 39 17.81 7.90 5.34
CA GLU A 39 17.83 9.09 4.50
C GLU A 39 16.40 9.51 4.16
N LYS A 40 16.24 10.74 3.67
CA LYS A 40 14.94 11.27 3.23
C LYS A 40 14.41 10.48 2.03
N LEU A 41 13.12 10.13 2.07
CA LEU A 41 12.45 9.43 0.96
C LEU A 41 12.01 10.46 -0.08
N GLN A 42 12.89 10.75 -1.03
CA GLN A 42 12.66 11.73 -2.10
C GLN A 42 12.88 11.12 -3.49
N GLY A 43 11.90 11.26 -4.37
CA GLY A 43 11.99 10.82 -5.76
C GLY A 43 10.92 9.81 -6.17
N VAL A 44 11.17 9.08 -7.24
CA VAL A 44 10.21 8.12 -7.80
C VAL A 44 10.33 6.79 -7.06
N ILE A 45 9.20 6.27 -6.58
CA ILE A 45 9.14 4.96 -5.92
C ILE A 45 8.94 3.88 -6.98
N LYS A 46 9.98 3.10 -7.27
CA LYS A 46 9.85 1.91 -8.11
C LYS A 46 9.48 0.73 -7.22
N ALA A 47 8.38 0.05 -7.50
CA ALA A 47 7.93 -1.10 -6.73
C ALA A 47 7.81 -2.35 -7.59
N ASN A 48 8.26 -3.49 -7.09
CA ASN A 48 7.94 -4.81 -7.61
C ASN A 48 7.04 -5.51 -6.59
N ILE A 49 5.84 -5.87 -7.02
CA ILE A 49 4.82 -6.45 -6.15
C ILE A 49 4.54 -7.87 -6.64
N ASN A 50 4.54 -8.82 -5.71
CA ASN A 50 4.07 -10.18 -5.94
C ASN A 50 2.94 -10.50 -4.96
N ILE A 51 1.79 -10.92 -5.47
CA ILE A 51 0.56 -11.13 -4.72
C ILE A 51 0.14 -12.59 -4.88
N VAL A 52 -0.11 -13.25 -3.74
CA VAL A 52 -0.73 -14.58 -3.68
C VAL A 52 -2.04 -14.45 -2.92
N ARG A 53 -3.14 -14.84 -3.55
CA ARG A 53 -4.47 -14.91 -2.92
C ARG A 53 -4.72 -16.33 -2.43
N LYS A 54 -5.06 -16.51 -1.16
CA LYS A 54 -5.40 -17.83 -0.61
C LYS A 54 -6.89 -18.09 -0.76
N VAL A 55 -7.23 -19.24 -1.33
CA VAL A 55 -8.59 -19.72 -1.49
C VAL A 55 -8.62 -21.20 -1.11
N GLY A 56 -9.39 -21.57 -0.08
CA GLY A 56 -9.52 -22.97 0.35
C GLY A 56 -8.20 -23.65 0.73
N GLY A 57 -7.23 -22.90 1.28
CA GLY A 57 -5.91 -23.41 1.64
C GLY A 57 -4.89 -23.47 0.48
N ILE A 58 -5.32 -23.21 -0.76
CA ILE A 58 -4.46 -23.14 -1.94
C ILE A 58 -4.05 -21.68 -2.17
N GLY A 59 -2.75 -21.45 -2.39
CA GLY A 59 -2.22 -20.15 -2.80
C GLY A 59 -2.30 -19.98 -4.31
N LEU A 60 -3.13 -19.05 -4.78
CA LEU A 60 -3.28 -18.69 -6.18
C LEU A 60 -2.42 -17.45 -6.47
N PRO A 61 -1.32 -17.58 -7.24
CA PRO A 61 -0.54 -16.43 -7.65
C PRO A 61 -1.39 -15.53 -8.56
N VAL A 62 -1.35 -14.23 -8.28
CA VAL A 62 -2.02 -13.21 -9.07
C VAL A 62 -1.04 -12.73 -10.13
N SER A 63 -1.39 -12.77 -11.42
CA SER A 63 -0.53 -12.24 -12.48
C SER A 63 -0.54 -10.71 -12.54
N CYS A 64 0.36 -10.13 -13.33
CA CYS A 64 0.23 -8.74 -13.75
C CYS A 64 -0.77 -8.63 -14.90
N TYR A 65 -1.78 -7.76 -14.75
CA TYR A 65 -2.78 -7.48 -15.77
C TYR A 65 -2.67 -6.02 -16.20
N ILE A 66 -2.83 -5.75 -17.50
CA ILE A 66 -3.03 -4.40 -18.01
C ILE A 66 -4.50 -4.26 -18.34
N VAL A 67 -5.21 -3.42 -17.59
CA VAL A 67 -6.64 -3.21 -17.73
C VAL A 67 -6.90 -1.72 -17.90
N GLN A 68 -7.56 -1.34 -19.00
CA GLN A 68 -7.79 0.07 -19.35
C GLN A 68 -6.49 0.92 -19.39
N GLY A 69 -5.36 0.30 -19.78
CA GLY A 69 -4.05 0.95 -19.82
C GLY A 69 -3.32 1.00 -18.47
N GLU A 70 -3.89 0.44 -17.40
CA GLU A 70 -3.31 0.45 -16.06
C GLU A 70 -2.85 -0.94 -15.60
N LYS A 71 -1.71 -0.99 -14.90
CA LYS A 71 -1.16 -2.22 -14.30
C LYS A 71 -1.89 -2.58 -13.00
N VAL A 72 -2.39 -3.81 -12.90
CA VAL A 72 -3.09 -4.36 -11.73
C VAL A 72 -2.53 -5.74 -11.38
N GLY A 73 -2.27 -5.98 -10.10
CA GLY A 73 -1.78 -7.29 -9.61
C GLY A 73 -0.27 -7.32 -9.37
N SER A 74 0.37 -8.45 -9.68
CA SER A 74 1.79 -8.68 -9.41
C SER A 74 2.68 -8.05 -10.48
N CYS A 75 2.79 -6.73 -10.47
CA CYS A 75 3.49 -5.96 -11.48
C CYS A 75 4.74 -5.26 -10.94
N GLN A 76 5.64 -4.91 -11.87
CA GLN A 76 6.62 -3.85 -11.65
C GLN A 76 5.96 -2.49 -11.97
N TYR A 77 5.91 -1.64 -10.96
CA TYR A 77 5.39 -0.27 -11.01
C TYR A 77 6.57 0.70 -11.03
N ASP A 78 6.69 1.44 -12.12
CA ASP A 78 7.77 2.41 -12.31
C ASP A 78 7.58 3.68 -11.48
N ASP A 79 6.33 3.97 -11.09
CA ASP A 79 5.96 4.99 -10.12
C ASP A 79 4.79 4.48 -9.25
N PHE A 80 5.14 3.91 -8.10
CA PHE A 80 4.20 3.40 -7.11
C PHE A 80 3.46 4.53 -6.37
N CYS A 81 4.06 5.71 -6.24
CA CYS A 81 3.37 6.89 -5.69
C CYS A 81 2.16 7.24 -6.56
N ALA A 82 2.33 7.25 -7.88
CA ALA A 82 1.24 7.53 -8.81
C ALA A 82 0.10 6.49 -8.70
N LEU A 83 0.42 5.22 -8.42
CA LEU A 83 -0.60 4.20 -8.17
C LEU A 83 -1.41 4.51 -6.90
N LEU A 84 -0.74 4.79 -5.78
CA LEU A 84 -1.41 5.15 -4.52
C LEU A 84 -2.29 6.38 -4.70
N LYS A 85 -1.78 7.39 -5.41
CA LYS A 85 -2.53 8.60 -5.77
C LYS A 85 -3.86 8.28 -6.46
N ARG A 86 -3.84 7.39 -7.45
CA ARG A 86 -5.05 6.99 -8.19
C ARG A 86 -6.02 6.15 -7.35
N VAL A 87 -5.49 5.19 -6.58
CA VAL A 87 -6.30 4.30 -5.73
C VAL A 87 -7.02 5.08 -4.64
N PHE A 88 -6.30 5.92 -3.89
CA PHE A 88 -6.88 6.70 -2.79
C PHE A 88 -7.48 8.03 -3.25
N LYS A 89 -7.29 8.41 -4.52
CA LYS A 89 -7.69 9.70 -5.10
C LYS A 89 -7.15 10.90 -4.32
N TYR A 90 -5.98 10.75 -3.70
CA TYR A 90 -5.34 11.83 -2.97
C TYR A 90 -4.58 12.76 -3.91
N ASP A 91 -4.57 14.05 -3.62
CA ASP A 91 -3.79 15.10 -4.27
C ASP A 91 -3.54 16.23 -3.27
N SER A 92 -3.02 17.37 -3.74
CA SER A 92 -2.71 18.52 -2.87
C SER A 92 -3.93 19.14 -2.18
N THR A 93 -5.15 18.91 -2.68
CA THR A 93 -6.39 19.50 -2.17
C THR A 93 -7.11 18.63 -1.15
N ASN A 94 -6.90 17.32 -1.19
CA ASN A 94 -7.58 16.35 -0.33
C ASN A 94 -6.60 15.40 0.40
N CYS A 95 -5.33 15.81 0.51
CA CYS A 95 -4.33 15.07 1.28
C CYS A 95 -4.74 15.02 2.76
N PRO A 96 -4.81 13.83 3.38
CA PRO A 96 -5.17 13.69 4.79
C PRO A 96 -4.32 14.55 5.72
N GLU A 97 -4.96 15.22 6.67
CA GLU A 97 -4.30 16.12 7.62
C GLU A 97 -3.18 15.42 8.42
N ALA A 98 -3.37 14.13 8.71
CA ALA A 98 -2.37 13.30 9.37
C ALA A 98 -1.06 13.20 8.56
N LEU A 99 -1.12 13.23 7.22
CA LEU A 99 0.05 13.23 6.35
C LEU A 99 0.68 14.63 6.27
N THR A 100 -0.14 15.66 6.06
CA THR A 100 0.36 17.03 5.90
C THR A 100 1.02 17.57 7.17
N LYS A 101 0.53 17.22 8.35
CA LYS A 101 1.18 17.53 9.66
C LYS A 101 2.58 16.94 9.78
N HIS A 102 2.84 15.82 9.10
CA HIS A 102 4.15 15.18 9.05
C HIS A 102 5.01 15.67 7.88
N GLY A 103 4.55 16.68 7.13
CA GLY A 103 5.27 17.25 5.99
C GLY A 103 5.25 16.36 4.76
N ILE A 104 4.21 15.54 4.61
CA ILE A 104 3.98 14.69 3.44
C ILE A 104 2.91 15.38 2.59
N ASP A 105 3.29 15.88 1.42
CA ASP A 105 2.34 16.30 0.40
C ASP A 105 1.98 15.10 -0.48
N CYS A 106 0.69 14.89 -0.76
CA CYS A 106 0.22 13.76 -1.55
C CYS A 106 0.54 13.92 -3.06
N ASN A 107 1.68 14.52 -3.36
CA ASN A 107 2.23 14.74 -4.69
C ASN A 107 3.22 13.63 -5.04
N CYS A 108 3.36 13.38 -6.34
CA CYS A 108 4.37 12.48 -6.87
C CYS A 108 5.28 13.28 -7.82
N PRO A 109 6.61 13.04 -7.83
CA PRO A 109 7.35 12.05 -7.03
C PRO A 109 7.30 12.33 -5.52
N VAL A 110 7.52 11.30 -4.69
CA VAL A 110 7.39 11.44 -3.24
C VAL A 110 8.43 12.41 -2.69
N ASN A 111 8.03 13.25 -1.73
CA ASN A 111 8.92 14.18 -1.06
C ASN A 111 8.70 14.15 0.46
N ILE A 112 9.27 13.16 1.13
CA ILE A 112 9.18 13.03 2.59
C ILE A 112 10.50 13.51 3.19
N ASN A 113 10.44 14.67 3.84
CA ASN A 113 11.61 15.32 4.45
C ASN A 113 11.98 14.77 5.84
N ARG A 114 11.24 13.78 6.34
CA ARG A 114 11.46 13.16 7.64
C ARG A 114 12.03 11.75 7.48
N ASN A 115 12.95 11.42 8.37
CA ASN A 115 13.53 10.09 8.47
C ASN A 115 12.65 9.18 9.32
N ASP A 116 12.02 9.73 10.34
CA ASP A 116 11.09 9.01 11.22
C ASP A 116 9.68 9.54 11.03
N LEU A 117 8.78 8.62 10.72
CA LEU A 117 7.34 8.85 10.61
C LEU A 117 6.64 7.95 11.61
N ASP A 118 5.65 8.51 12.30
CA ASP A 118 4.69 7.73 13.08
C ASP A 118 3.32 8.36 12.89
N ILE A 119 2.46 7.70 12.13
CA ILE A 119 1.21 8.28 11.63
C ILE A 119 0.07 7.32 11.91
N ASP A 120 -0.96 7.87 12.52
CA ASP A 120 -2.28 7.28 12.67
C ASP A 120 -3.27 8.10 11.84
N MET A 121 -4.01 7.45 10.94
CA MET A 121 -4.95 8.14 10.06
C MET A 121 -6.17 7.30 9.73
N ASP A 122 -7.31 7.97 9.59
CA ASP A 122 -8.51 7.37 9.02
C ASP A 122 -8.41 7.37 7.49
N VAL A 123 -8.81 6.26 6.87
CA VAL A 123 -8.73 6.03 5.43
C VAL A 123 -10.07 5.50 4.93
N VAL A 124 -10.51 6.07 3.81
CA VAL A 124 -11.68 5.60 3.08
C VAL A 124 -11.20 4.64 2.00
N LEU A 125 -11.63 3.38 2.10
CA LEU A 125 -11.37 2.35 1.11
C LEU A 125 -12.45 2.38 0.02
N PRO A 126 -12.10 2.74 -1.22
CA PRO A 126 -13.07 2.79 -2.30
C PRO A 126 -13.53 1.38 -2.70
N ALA A 127 -14.67 1.32 -3.37
CA ALA A 127 -15.09 0.09 -4.03
C ALA A 127 -14.04 -0.28 -5.09
N ALA A 128 -13.71 -1.57 -5.20
CA ALA A 128 -12.85 -2.01 -6.28
C ALA A 128 -13.56 -1.74 -7.61
N PRO A 129 -12.84 -1.25 -8.63
CA PRO A 129 -13.43 -1.14 -9.96
C PRO A 129 -13.85 -2.52 -10.45
N GLU A 130 -14.91 -2.58 -11.26
CA GLU A 130 -15.54 -3.83 -11.68
C GLU A 130 -14.54 -4.82 -12.27
N TYR A 131 -13.59 -4.32 -13.05
CA TYR A 131 -12.53 -5.10 -13.68
C TYR A 131 -11.50 -5.69 -12.71
N ALA A 132 -11.41 -5.19 -11.48
CA ALA A 132 -10.53 -5.68 -10.42
C ALA A 132 -11.29 -6.26 -9.22
N SER A 133 -12.61 -6.38 -9.31
CA SER A 133 -13.47 -6.92 -8.25
C SER A 133 -13.04 -8.34 -7.79
N TRP A 134 -12.52 -9.14 -8.71
CA TRP A 134 -12.01 -10.48 -8.44
C TRP A 134 -10.79 -10.51 -7.49
N LEU A 135 -10.05 -9.40 -7.35
CA LEU A 135 -8.95 -9.20 -6.39
C LEU A 135 -9.35 -8.44 -5.13
N SER A 136 -10.61 -8.01 -5.00
CA SER A 136 -11.02 -7.11 -3.93
C SER A 136 -11.27 -7.79 -2.58
N VAL A 137 -11.44 -9.11 -2.57
CA VAL A 137 -11.81 -9.89 -1.38
C VAL A 137 -10.96 -11.15 -1.29
N GLY A 138 -10.53 -11.52 -0.09
CA GLY A 138 -9.79 -12.74 0.18
C GLY A 138 -8.66 -12.55 1.17
N ASP A 139 -7.91 -13.61 1.40
CA ASP A 139 -6.69 -13.59 2.18
C ASP A 139 -5.50 -13.43 1.24
N PHE A 140 -4.63 -12.45 1.51
CA PHE A 140 -3.54 -12.07 0.63
C PHE A 140 -2.20 -12.20 1.36
N ASP A 141 -1.25 -12.84 0.70
CA ASP A 141 0.18 -12.77 1.00
C ASP A 141 0.84 -11.91 -0.09
N VAL A 142 1.43 -10.78 0.28
CA VAL A 142 2.04 -9.82 -0.64
C VAL A 142 3.52 -9.68 -0.31
N ASN A 143 4.39 -9.86 -1.31
CA ASN A 143 5.79 -9.44 -1.25
C ASN A 143 5.93 -8.11 -1.99
N LEU A 144 6.39 -7.07 -1.29
CA LEU A 144 6.64 -5.74 -1.83
C LEU A 144 8.14 -5.47 -1.74
N ARG A 145 8.77 -5.19 -2.89
CA ARG A 145 10.13 -4.64 -2.97
C ARG A 145 10.04 -3.25 -3.57
N ALA A 146 10.58 -2.25 -2.89
CA ALA A 146 10.51 -0.87 -3.35
C ALA A 146 11.88 -0.19 -3.27
N THR A 147 12.16 0.67 -4.24
CA THR A 147 13.36 1.51 -4.26
C THR A 147 13.01 2.98 -4.48
N VAL A 148 13.72 3.86 -3.76
CA VAL A 148 13.64 5.32 -3.90
C VAL A 148 15.06 5.87 -3.85
N GLY A 149 15.60 6.28 -4.99
CA GLY A 149 17.02 6.63 -5.09
C GLY A 149 17.91 5.45 -4.67
N LYS A 150 18.62 5.59 -3.54
CA LYS A 150 19.47 4.54 -2.94
C LYS A 150 18.77 3.72 -1.85
N ILE A 151 17.56 4.12 -1.44
CA ILE A 151 16.83 3.45 -0.36
C ILE A 151 16.15 2.22 -0.92
N GLU A 152 16.41 1.06 -0.33
CA GLU A 152 15.79 -0.22 -0.68
C GLU A 152 14.97 -0.77 0.50
N GLY A 153 13.69 -1.07 0.25
CA GLY A 153 12.77 -1.70 1.18
C GLY A 153 12.22 -3.03 0.65
N CYS A 154 12.05 -4.01 1.53
CA CYS A 154 11.46 -5.31 1.23
C CYS A 154 10.53 -5.73 2.37
N TYR A 155 9.25 -5.95 2.07
CA TYR A 155 8.27 -6.36 3.06
C TYR A 155 7.39 -7.51 2.55
N ASN A 156 7.20 -8.52 3.40
CA ASN A 156 6.09 -9.46 3.25
C ASN A 156 4.93 -8.96 4.10
N LEU A 157 3.74 -8.91 3.53
CA LEU A 157 2.49 -8.49 4.17
C LEU A 157 1.50 -9.63 4.08
N LYS A 158 0.75 -9.88 5.16
CA LYS A 158 -0.39 -10.79 5.15
C LYS A 158 -1.62 -10.12 5.74
N PHE A 159 -2.70 -10.05 4.98
CA PHE A 159 -3.94 -9.42 5.39
C PHE A 159 -5.15 -10.07 4.72
N ALA A 160 -6.31 -9.87 5.32
CA ALA A 160 -7.58 -10.37 4.82
C ALA A 160 -8.47 -9.19 4.45
N VAL A 161 -9.19 -9.28 3.34
CA VAL A 161 -10.20 -8.31 2.90
C VAL A 161 -11.54 -9.02 2.77
N LYS A 162 -12.59 -8.42 3.32
CA LYS A 162 -13.98 -8.87 3.24
C LYS A 162 -14.84 -7.80 2.58
N PRO A 163 -15.91 -8.19 1.87
CA PRO A 163 -16.86 -7.22 1.37
C PRO A 163 -17.54 -6.52 2.55
N ALA A 164 -17.88 -5.24 2.40
CA ALA A 164 -18.92 -4.67 3.24
C ALA A 164 -20.18 -5.55 3.10
N GLY A 165 -20.67 -6.08 4.22
CA GLY A 165 -21.95 -6.77 4.23
C GLY A 165 -23.01 -5.83 3.65
N LYS A 166 -23.92 -6.36 2.83
CA LYS A 166 -25.18 -5.63 2.63
C LYS A 166 -25.84 -5.49 4.00
N PRO A 167 -26.40 -4.32 4.35
CA PRO A 167 -27.33 -4.25 5.47
C PRO A 167 -28.47 -5.27 5.30
#